data_AF-A0A1C5QUU5-F1
#
_entry.id   AF-A0A1C5QUU5-F1
#
_cell.length_a   1.000
_cell.length_b   1.000
_cell.length_c   1.000
_cell.angle_alpha   90.00
_cell.angle_beta   90.00
_cell.angle_gamma   90.00
#
_symmetry.space_group_name_H-M   'P 1'
#
loop_
_entity.id
_entity.type
_entity.pdbx_description
1 polymer ?
#
loop_
_entity_poly.entity_id
_entity_poly.type
_entity_poly.pdbx_seq_one_letter_code
_entity_poly.pdbx_strand_id
1 'polypeptide(L)'
;MISAMEFYGGYCMTSQKSGYLPIVLSSTMNGIVKLSEDRLSKLLYKNTVELSMLMNIISATTDIDNETLKKLRLKCMNEVKATNGKITFGNINKYQKKLSV
;
A
#
# COMPACT_ATOMS: atom_id res chain seq x y z
N MET A 1 -23.33 8.74 -3.67
CA MET A 1 -24.16 7.58 -4.05
C MET A 1 -25.26 8.15 -4.94
N ILE A 2 -25.37 7.73 -6.20
CA ILE A 2 -26.40 8.25 -7.10
C ILE A 2 -27.75 7.72 -6.59
N SER A 3 -28.75 8.59 -6.56
CA SER A 3 -30.10 8.24 -6.11
C SER A 3 -30.74 7.29 -7.13
N ALA A 4 -31.51 6.29 -6.70
CA ALA A 4 -32.21 5.38 -7.64
C ALA A 4 -33.06 6.14 -8.69
N MET A 5 -33.53 7.32 -8.31
CA MET A 5 -34.30 8.25 -9.15
C MET A 5 -33.43 8.93 -10.23
N GLU A 6 -32.22 9.36 -9.89
CA GLU A 6 -31.23 9.86 -10.87
C GLU A 6 -30.75 8.74 -11.78
N PHE A 7 -30.72 7.50 -11.26
CA PHE A 7 -30.36 6.33 -12.05
C PHE A 7 -31.36 6.05 -13.17
N TYR A 8 -32.64 6.02 -12.80
CA TYR A 8 -33.71 5.76 -13.75
C TYR A 8 -33.91 6.92 -14.74
N GLY A 9 -33.79 8.17 -14.27
CA GLY A 9 -33.85 9.36 -15.13
C GLY A 9 -32.79 9.35 -16.21
N GLY A 10 -31.55 8.97 -15.87
CA GLY A 10 -30.46 8.83 -16.82
C GLY A 10 -30.65 7.67 -17.82
N TYR A 11 -31.20 6.54 -17.38
CA TYR A 11 -31.53 5.40 -18.24
C TYR A 11 -32.57 5.77 -19.32
N CYS A 12 -33.64 6.48 -18.93
CA CYS A 12 -34.64 6.98 -19.87
C CYS A 12 -34.05 7.96 -20.89
N MET A 13 -33.10 8.82 -20.47
CA MET A 13 -32.41 9.77 -21.36
C MET A 13 -31.43 9.08 -22.33
N THR A 14 -30.82 7.95 -21.96
CA THR A 14 -29.99 7.16 -22.90
C THR A 14 -30.75 6.45 -24.00
N SER A 15 -32.05 6.24 -23.84
CA SER A 15 -32.89 5.77 -24.95
C SER A 15 -32.93 6.79 -26.10
N GLN A 16 -32.48 8.03 -25.88
CA GLN A 16 -32.39 9.07 -26.93
C GLN A 16 -30.97 9.52 -27.33
N LYS A 17 -29.89 9.35 -26.54
CA LYS A 17 -28.46 9.41 -26.99
C LYS A 17 -27.43 9.23 -25.84
N SER A 18 -26.73 8.10 -25.84
CA SER A 18 -25.37 7.71 -25.33
C SER A 18 -24.65 8.34 -24.11
N GLY A 19 -25.20 9.28 -23.33
CA GLY A 19 -24.43 10.02 -22.31
C GLY A 19 -24.34 9.42 -20.89
N TYR A 20 -25.23 8.50 -20.52
CA TYR A 20 -25.38 8.08 -19.11
C TYR A 20 -24.42 6.95 -18.69
N LEU A 21 -24.15 5.99 -19.58
CA LEU A 21 -23.28 4.85 -19.29
C LEU A 21 -21.86 5.28 -18.83
N PRO A 22 -21.20 6.27 -19.47
CA PRO A 22 -19.90 6.77 -18.99
C PRO A 22 -19.96 7.38 -17.58
N ILE A 23 -21.06 8.05 -17.22
CA ILE A 23 -21.24 8.70 -15.91
C ILE A 23 -21.36 7.65 -14.80
N VAL A 24 -22.21 6.64 -15.00
CA VAL A 24 -22.39 5.55 -14.03
C VAL A 24 -21.10 4.75 -13.87
N LEU A 25 -20.42 4.45 -14.98
CA LEU A 25 -19.16 3.72 -14.95
C LEU A 25 -18.09 4.49 -14.17
N SER A 26 -17.94 5.80 -14.44
CA SER A 26 -17.01 6.67 -13.71
C SER A 26 -17.35 6.75 -12.22
N SER A 27 -18.63 6.92 -11.87
CA SER A 27 -19.08 6.97 -10.47
C SER A 27 -18.81 5.65 -9.73
N THR A 28 -19.08 4.52 -10.38
CA THR A 28 -18.84 3.18 -9.83
C THR A 28 -17.35 2.95 -9.64
N MET A 29 -16.52 3.30 -10.62
CA MET A 29 -15.06 3.19 -10.53
C MET A 29 -14.50 4.03 -9.38
N ASN A 30 -14.95 5.28 -9.24
CA ASN A 30 -14.57 6.15 -8.11
C ASN A 30 -15.01 5.54 -6.77
N GLY A 31 -16.19 4.92 -6.71
CA GLY A 31 -16.65 4.20 -5.52
C GLY A 31 -15.75 3.02 -5.16
N ILE A 32 -15.36 2.21 -6.14
CA ILE A 32 -14.46 1.06 -5.94
C ILE A 32 -13.06 1.52 -5.49
N VAL A 33 -12.52 2.57 -6.11
CA VAL A 33 -11.22 3.14 -5.74
C VAL A 33 -11.27 3.64 -4.29
N LYS A 34 -12.30 4.42 -3.93
CA LYS A 34 -12.44 4.95 -2.58
C LYS A 34 -12.56 3.85 -1.52
N LEU A 35 -13.37 2.82 -1.78
CA LEU A 35 -13.48 1.67 -0.88
C LEU A 35 -12.16 0.91 -0.74
N SER A 36 -11.39 0.82 -1.83
CA SER A 36 -10.08 0.19 -1.83
C SER A 36 -9.07 1.01 -1.04
N GLU A 37 -9.04 2.33 -1.22
CA GLU A 37 -8.20 3.27 -0.46
C GLU A 37 -8.51 3.21 1.03
N ASP A 38 -9.79 3.19 1.42
CA ASP A 38 -10.20 3.07 2.83
C ASP A 38 -9.73 1.74 3.44
N ARG A 39 -9.86 0.64 2.70
CA ARG A 39 -9.42 -0.68 3.15
C ARG A 39 -7.89 -0.74 3.27
N LEU A 40 -7.17 -0.24 2.25
CA LEU A 40 -5.72 -0.19 2.25
C LEU A 40 -5.18 0.67 3.40
N SER A 41 -5.77 1.83 3.64
CA SER A 41 -5.39 2.72 4.74
C SER A 41 -5.51 2.04 6.10
N LYS A 42 -6.62 1.32 6.34
CA LYS A 42 -6.83 0.56 7.58
C LYS A 42 -5.82 -0.59 7.74
N LEU A 43 -5.51 -1.30 6.65
CA LEU A 43 -4.52 -2.38 6.66
C LEU A 43 -3.10 -1.85 6.90
N LEU A 44 -2.73 -0.75 6.24
CA LEU A 44 -1.45 -0.08 6.43
C LEU A 44 -1.28 0.44 7.86
N TYR A 45 -2.35 0.99 8.45
CA TYR A 45 -2.33 1.40 9.85
C TYR A 45 -2.04 0.22 10.78
N LYS A 46 -2.79 -0.89 10.66
CA LYS A 46 -2.56 -2.10 11.48
C LYS A 46 -1.14 -2.63 11.30
N ASN A 47 -0.66 -2.75 10.07
CA ASN A 47 0.70 -3.18 9.79
C ASN A 47 1.76 -2.23 10.39
N THR A 48 1.50 -0.92 10.38
CA THR A 48 2.40 0.08 10.98
C THR A 48 2.49 -0.07 12.49
N VAL A 49 1.35 -0.34 13.16
CA VAL A 49 1.32 -0.62 14.60
C VAL A 49 2.17 -1.85 14.92
N GLU A 50 1.97 -2.97 14.20
CA GLU A 50 2.76 -4.19 14.39
C GLU A 50 4.25 -3.97 14.12
N LEU A 51 4.61 -3.25 13.03
CA LEU A 51 6.01 -2.91 12.72
C LEU A 51 6.64 -2.03 13.80
N SER A 52 5.89 -1.08 14.37
CA SER A 52 6.38 -0.23 15.46
C SER A 52 6.62 -1.03 16.73
N MET A 53 5.71 -1.94 17.08
CA MET A 53 5.90 -2.86 18.21
C MET A 53 7.14 -3.73 18.02
N LEU A 54 7.32 -4.33 16.84
CA LEU A 54 8.50 -5.13 16.52
C LEU A 54 9.79 -4.31 16.60
N MET A 55 9.79 -3.07 16.10
CA MET A 55 10.96 -2.18 16.21
C MET A 55 11.32 -1.86 17.67
N ASN A 56 10.33 -1.63 18.53
CA ASN A 56 10.56 -1.41 19.97
C ASN A 56 11.13 -2.67 20.65
N ILE A 57 10.58 -3.86 20.36
CA ILE A 57 11.08 -5.12 20.90
C ILE A 57 12.52 -5.37 20.45
N ILE A 58 12.81 -5.21 19.15
CA ILE A 58 14.17 -5.39 18.62
C ILE A 58 15.12 -4.40 19.31
N SER A 59 14.77 -3.11 19.36
CA SER A 59 15.60 -2.09 20.01
C SER A 59 15.86 -2.37 21.49
N ALA A 60 14.95 -3.03 22.20
CA ALA A 60 15.14 -3.42 23.60
C ALA A 60 16.05 -4.66 23.75
N THR A 61 16.14 -5.50 22.72
CA THR A 61 16.91 -6.76 22.74
C THR A 61 18.27 -6.68 22.05
N THR A 62 18.49 -5.66 21.22
CA THR A 62 19.72 -5.51 20.42
C THR A 62 20.38 -4.19 20.71
N ASP A 63 21.70 -4.21 20.91
CA ASP A 63 22.50 -3.00 21.06
C ASP A 63 23.02 -2.56 19.69
N ILE A 64 22.24 -1.73 18.99
CA ILE A 64 22.56 -1.20 17.65
C ILE A 64 22.75 0.30 17.76
N ASP A 65 23.92 0.80 17.33
CA ASP A 65 24.18 2.23 17.29
C ASP A 65 23.41 2.94 16.15
N ASN A 66 23.15 4.23 16.34
CA ASN A 66 22.38 5.03 15.39
C ASN A 66 23.02 5.12 13.99
N GLU A 67 24.34 5.04 13.87
CA GLU A 67 25.01 5.12 12.56
C GLU A 67 24.85 3.80 11.78
N THR A 68 24.96 2.66 12.47
CA THR A 68 24.65 1.36 11.86
C THR A 68 23.19 1.27 11.42
N LEU A 69 22.26 1.79 12.23
CA LEU A 69 20.84 1.83 11.87
C LEU A 69 20.57 2.70 10.63
N LYS A 70 21.19 3.87 10.53
CA LYS A 70 21.10 4.74 9.33
C LYS A 70 21.66 4.05 8.09
N LYS A 71 22.82 3.40 8.18
CA LYS A 71 23.43 2.64 7.08
C LYS A 71 22.52 1.50 6.63
N LEU A 72 21.94 0.76 7.58
CA LEU A 72 20.98 -0.30 7.27
C LEU A 72 19.76 0.24 6.55
N ARG A 73 19.20 1.38 7.01
CA ARG A 73 18.05 2.03 6.34
C ARG A 73 18.38 2.42 4.89
N LEU A 74 19.53 3.06 4.65
CA LEU A 74 19.96 3.42 3.30
C LEU A 74 20.13 2.19 2.40
N LYS A 75 20.75 1.13 2.92
CA LYS A 75 20.91 -0.14 2.21
C LYS A 75 19.55 -0.74 1.83
N CYS A 76 18.62 -0.84 2.78
CA CYS A 76 17.28 -1.35 2.52
C CYS A 76 16.53 -0.49 1.49
N MET A 77 16.62 0.84 1.56
CA MET A 77 16.02 1.74 0.56
C MET A 77 16.59 1.50 -0.84
N ASN A 78 17.91 1.34 -0.96
CA ASN A 78 18.56 1.06 -2.24
C ASN A 78 18.17 -0.32 -2.78
N GLU A 79 18.04 -1.32 -1.92
CA GLU A 79 17.59 -2.67 -2.29
C GLU A 79 16.14 -2.66 -2.80
N VAL A 80 15.23 -1.95 -2.14
CA VAL A 80 13.84 -1.76 -2.61
C VAL A 80 13.83 -1.12 -4.00
N LYS A 81 14.62 -0.06 -4.20
CA LYS A 81 14.70 0.66 -5.49
C LYS A 81 15.26 -0.24 -6.59
N ALA A 82 16.34 -0.96 -6.32
CA ALA A 82 16.99 -1.84 -7.30
C ALA A 82 16.12 -3.05 -7.68
N THR A 83 15.29 -3.54 -6.76
CA THR A 83 14.46 -4.74 -6.97
C THR A 83 13.00 -4.43 -7.31
N ASN A 84 12.63 -3.16 -7.42
CA ASN A 84 11.24 -2.71 -7.55
C ASN A 84 10.31 -3.35 -6.49
N GLY A 85 10.80 -3.40 -5.25
CA GLY A 85 10.09 -3.99 -4.11
C GLY A 85 10.15 -5.52 -4.00
N LYS A 86 10.81 -6.23 -4.93
CA LYS A 86 10.97 -7.69 -4.87
C LYS A 86 12.10 -8.09 -3.91
N ILE A 87 11.82 -8.03 -2.61
CA ILE A 87 12.75 -8.44 -1.57
C ILE A 87 12.47 -9.88 -1.16
N THR A 88 13.53 -10.69 -1.02
CA THR A 88 13.42 -12.09 -0.60
C THR A 88 14.31 -12.34 0.61
N PHE A 89 13.82 -13.14 1.56
CA PHE A 89 14.60 -13.51 2.75
C PHE A 89 15.94 -14.16 2.40
N GLY A 90 16.00 -14.98 1.34
CA GLY A 90 17.24 -15.59 0.87
C GLY A 90 18.33 -14.57 0.52
N ASN A 91 17.96 -13.44 -0.09
CA ASN A 91 18.91 -12.38 -0.45
C ASN A 91 19.39 -11.61 0.79
N ILE A 92 18.48 -11.32 1.72
CA ILE A 92 18.81 -10.69 3.01
C ILE A 92 19.77 -11.59 3.79
N ASN A 93 19.45 -12.87 3.93
CA ASN A 93 20.25 -13.83 4.69
C ASN A 93 21.65 -14.00 4.10
N LYS A 94 21.78 -14.10 2.76
CA LYS A 94 23.09 -14.14 2.09
C LYS A 94 23.92 -12.90 2.40
N TYR A 95 23.31 -11.72 2.45
CA TYR A 95 24.00 -10.49 2.82
C TYR A 95 24.48 -10.53 4.27
N GLN A 96 23.60 -10.89 5.21
CA GLN A 96 23.96 -10.88 6.64
C GLN A 96 25.09 -11.88 6.95
N LYS A 97 25.06 -13.07 6.33
CA LYS A 97 26.14 -14.06 6.48
C LYS A 97 27.49 -13.59 5.96
N LYS A 98 27.52 -12.77 4.91
CA LYS A 98 28.76 -12.16 4.39
C LYS A 98 29.34 -11.10 5.33
N LEU A 99 28.53 -10.52 6.21
CA LEU A 99 28.94 -9.50 7.16
C LEU A 99 29.50 -10.11 8.46
N SER A 100 29.15 -11.36 8.75
CA SER A 100 29.58 -12.13 9.93
C SER A 100 30.83 -12.99 9.69
N VAL A 101 31.54 -12.77 8.57
CA VAL A 101 32.85 -13.37 8.22
C VAL A 101 33.83 -12.22 7.99
#